data_AF-A0A383AHR5-F1
#
_entry.id   AF-A0A383AHR5-F1
#
_cell.length_a   1.000
_cell.length_b   1.000
_cell.length_c   1.000
_cell.angle_alpha   90.00
_cell.angle_beta   90.00
_cell.angle_gamma   90.00
#
_symmetry.space_group_name_H-M   'P 1'
#
loop_
_entity.id
_entity.type
_entity.pdbx_description
1 polymer ?
#
loop_
_entity_poly.entity_id
_entity_poly.type
_entity_poly.pdbx_seq_one_letter_code
_entity_poly.pdbx_strand_id
1 'polypeptide(L)'
;MTIERKNYPGIPVTGSPHFHSVRTGNFLFLAGATAKMTSAENGTMADQTKVILERMRYILECEGGSLRDVVKMTSYVTDLSESAKSQTQDIRREYF
;
A
#
# COMPACT_ATOMS: atom_id res chain seq x y z
N MET A 1 20.68 14.10 9.87
CA MET A 1 19.79 13.14 9.20
C MET A 1 18.45 13.84 9.01
N THR A 2 18.07 14.12 7.77
CA THR A 2 16.79 14.79 7.47
C THR A 2 15.69 13.75 7.39
N ILE A 3 14.57 13.99 8.08
CA ILE A 3 13.39 13.12 8.07
C ILE A 3 12.25 13.90 7.42
N GLU A 4 11.79 13.43 6.26
CA GLU A 4 10.65 14.00 5.55
C GLU A 4 9.41 13.14 5.77
N ARG A 5 8.28 13.78 6.08
CA ARG A 5 7.00 13.13 6.34
C ARG A 5 5.96 13.70 5.39
N LYS A 6 5.28 12.84 4.63
CA LYS A 6 4.37 13.28 3.56
C LYS A 6 3.06 12.49 3.55
N ASN A 7 2.00 13.20 3.21
CA ASN A 7 0.72 12.66 2.78
C ASN A 7 0.52 13.03 1.31
N TYR A 8 -0.29 12.24 0.62
CA TYR A 8 -0.46 12.35 -0.84
C TYR A 8 -1.94 12.58 -1.17
N PRO A 9 -2.26 13.52 -2.08
CA PRO A 9 -3.62 13.74 -2.54
C PRO A 9 -4.28 12.45 -3.04
N GLY A 10 -5.59 12.29 -2.83
CA GLY A 10 -6.32 11.10 -3.27
C GLY A 10 -6.13 9.84 -2.40
N ILE A 11 -5.19 9.85 -1.45
CA ILE A 11 -5.14 8.85 -0.38
C ILE A 11 -5.76 9.48 0.88
N PRO A 12 -6.86 8.90 1.40
CA PRO A 12 -7.49 9.44 2.60
C PRO A 12 -6.58 9.31 3.83
N VAL A 13 -6.41 10.41 4.55
CA VAL A 13 -5.75 10.40 5.86
C VAL A 13 -6.73 9.81 6.86
N THR A 14 -6.36 8.67 7.43
CA THR A 14 -7.15 8.09 8.53
C THR A 14 -6.98 8.94 9.79
N GLY A 15 -7.96 8.93 10.71
CA GLY A 15 -7.86 9.66 11.99
C GLY A 15 -6.73 9.23 12.94
N SER A 16 -5.91 8.25 12.55
CA SER A 16 -4.74 7.80 13.31
C SER A 16 -3.52 8.71 13.02
N PRO A 17 -2.70 9.06 14.03
CA PRO A 17 -1.60 10.02 13.89
C PRO A 17 -0.39 9.43 13.16
N HIS A 18 -0.47 9.29 11.85
CA HIS A 18 0.64 8.85 11.00
C HIS A 18 0.65 9.56 9.64
N PHE A 19 1.76 9.40 8.91
CA PHE A 19 1.93 9.89 7.55
C PHE A 19 1.94 8.71 6.59
N HIS A 20 1.48 8.90 5.35
CA HIS A 20 1.52 7.84 4.33
C HIS A 20 2.93 7.35 4.06
N SER A 21 3.92 8.26 4.11
CA SER A 21 5.32 7.88 4.02
C SER A 21 6.25 8.72 4.89
N VAL A 22 7.39 8.12 5.21
CA VAL A 22 8.53 8.78 5.85
C VAL A 22 9.78 8.45 5.05
N ARG A 23 10.50 9.48 4.58
CA ARG A 23 11.78 9.33 3.89
C ARG A 23 12.92 9.70 4.82
N THR A 24 13.96 8.87 4.79
CA THR A 24 15.24 9.18 5.43
C THR A 24 16.40 8.57 4.66
N GLY A 25 17.33 9.43 4.22
CA GLY A 25 18.36 9.03 3.27
C GLY A 25 17.72 8.42 2.02
N ASN A 26 18.13 7.20 1.69
CA ASN A 26 17.75 6.47 0.49
C ASN A 26 16.52 5.57 0.72
N PHE A 27 16.00 5.50 1.95
CA PHE A 27 14.87 4.64 2.30
C PHE A 27 13.57 5.43 2.35
N LEU A 28 12.53 4.86 1.78
CA LEU A 28 11.15 5.31 1.90
C LEU A 28 10.36 4.25 2.68
N PHE A 29 9.85 4.62 3.84
CA PHE A 29 8.97 3.78 4.64
C PHE A 29 7.53 4.15 4.35
N LEU A 30 6.74 3.18 3.91
CA LEU A 30 5.31 3.35 3.69
C LEU A 30 4.54 2.88 4.94
N ALA A 31 3.57 3.68 5.37
CA ALA A 31 2.61 3.22 6.37
C ALA A 31 1.73 2.10 5.81
N GLY A 32 1.15 1.30 6.71
CA GLY A 32 0.18 0.27 6.32
C GLY A 32 -1.01 0.89 5.58
N ALA A 33 -1.30 0.39 4.39
CA ALA A 33 -2.44 0.81 3.59
C ALA A 33 -3.54 -0.27 3.63
N THR A 34 -4.79 0.18 3.60
CA THR A 34 -5.99 -0.66 3.46
C THR A 34 -6.82 -0.18 2.26
N ALA A 35 -7.91 -0.87 1.94
CA ALA A 35 -8.88 -0.39 0.94
C ALA A 35 -9.92 0.60 1.53
N LYS A 36 -9.74 1.05 2.79
CA LYS A 36 -10.68 1.96 3.46
C LYS A 36 -10.94 3.24 2.66
N MET A 37 -12.17 3.73 2.79
CA MET A 37 -12.71 4.91 2.12
C MET A 37 -12.64 4.81 0.59
N THR A 38 -12.84 3.60 0.07
CA THR A 38 -13.00 3.32 -1.37
C THR A 38 -14.19 2.39 -1.58
N SER A 39 -14.65 2.26 -2.83
CA SER A 39 -15.68 1.27 -3.19
C SER A 39 -15.25 -0.18 -2.90
N ALA A 40 -13.95 -0.45 -2.82
CA ALA A 40 -13.41 -1.78 -2.54
C ALA A 40 -13.31 -2.09 -1.05
N GLU A 41 -13.66 -1.18 -0.12
CA GLU A 41 -13.45 -1.37 1.33
C GLU A 41 -14.07 -2.67 1.86
N ASN A 42 -15.24 -3.04 1.33
CA ASN A 42 -15.94 -4.29 1.65
C ASN A 42 -15.98 -5.26 0.44
N GLY A 43 -15.08 -5.06 -0.52
CA GLY A 43 -14.94 -5.90 -1.70
C GLY A 43 -14.18 -7.19 -1.41
N THR A 44 -13.91 -7.95 -2.47
CA THR A 44 -13.15 -9.21 -2.37
C THR A 44 -11.70 -8.95 -1.94
N MET A 45 -10.97 -10.00 -1.54
CA MET A 45 -9.53 -9.87 -1.27
C MET A 45 -8.77 -9.36 -2.49
N ALA A 46 -9.20 -9.71 -3.71
CA ALA A 46 -8.63 -9.21 -4.95
C ALA A 46 -8.85 -7.70 -5.10
N ASP A 47 -10.09 -7.23 -4.94
CA ASP A 47 -10.45 -5.80 -5.08
C ASP A 47 -9.66 -4.95 -4.08
N GLN A 48 -9.61 -5.39 -2.83
CA GLN A 48 -8.87 -4.70 -1.77
C GLN A 48 -7.37 -4.67 -2.05
N THR A 49 -6.79 -5.81 -2.43
CA THR A 49 -5.36 -5.93 -2.75
C THR A 49 -4.97 -4.99 -3.90
N LYS A 50 -5.79 -4.92 -4.94
CA LYS A 50 -5.55 -4.05 -6.09
C LYS A 50 -5.48 -2.58 -5.68
N VAL A 51 -6.48 -2.10 -4.92
CA VAL A 51 -6.50 -0.71 -4.43
C VAL A 51 -5.30 -0.41 -3.53
N ILE A 52 -4.89 -1.35 -2.68
CA ILE A 52 -3.73 -1.18 -1.80
C ILE A 52 -2.43 -1.05 -2.62
N LEU A 53 -2.23 -1.92 -3.62
CA LEU A 53 -1.04 -1.86 -4.49
C LEU A 53 -1.03 -0.60 -5.35
N GLU A 54 -2.18 -0.12 -5.83
CA GLU A 54 -2.28 1.16 -6.54
C GLU A 54 -1.92 2.34 -5.64
N ARG A 55 -2.34 2.33 -4.37
CA ARG A 55 -1.91 3.36 -3.40
C ARG A 55 -0.40 3.36 -3.21
N MET A 56 0.20 2.17 -3.06
CA MET A 56 1.65 2.05 -2.94
C MET A 56 2.37 2.55 -4.19
N ARG A 57 1.89 2.14 -5.38
CA ARG A 57 2.42 2.58 -6.67
C ARG A 57 2.38 4.11 -6.80
N TYR A 58 1.24 4.72 -6.52
CA TYR A 58 1.06 6.16 -6.59
C TYR A 58 2.01 6.93 -5.65
N ILE A 59 2.18 6.45 -4.40
CA ILE A 59 3.14 7.06 -3.46
C ILE A 59 4.56 6.95 -4.00
N LEU A 60 4.96 5.78 -4.48
CA LEU A 60 6.30 5.55 -5.03
C LEU A 60 6.57 6.45 -6.24
N GLU A 61 5.61 6.57 -7.16
CA GLU A 61 5.70 7.44 -8.34
C GLU A 61 5.84 8.93 -7.93
N CYS A 62 5.08 9.42 -6.94
CA CYS A 62 5.23 10.77 -6.39
C CYS A 62 6.62 11.03 -5.78
N GLU A 63 7.26 9.96 -5.32
CA GLU A 63 8.56 9.95 -4.66
C GLU A 63 9.72 9.62 -5.62
N GLY A 64 9.43 9.59 -6.94
CA GLY A 64 10.41 9.36 -8.01
C GLY A 64 10.85 7.91 -8.16
N GLY A 65 10.12 6.96 -7.58
CA GLY A 65 10.37 5.53 -7.64
C GLY A 65 9.23 4.74 -8.27
N SER A 66 9.27 3.43 -8.10
CA SER A 66 8.32 2.47 -8.65
C SER A 66 8.17 1.24 -7.74
N LEU A 67 7.21 0.37 -8.05
CA LEU A 67 7.07 -0.91 -7.33
C LEU A 67 8.31 -1.82 -7.43
N ARG A 68 9.16 -1.63 -8.45
CA ARG A 68 10.42 -2.37 -8.62
C ARG A 68 11.44 -2.04 -7.52
N ASP A 69 11.28 -0.90 -6.84
CA ASP A 69 12.16 -0.46 -5.75
C ASP A 69 11.73 -1.04 -4.39
N VAL A 70 10.62 -1.78 -4.32
CA VAL A 70 10.12 -2.40 -3.08
C VAL A 70 11.00 -3.60 -2.71
N VAL A 71 11.81 -3.43 -1.67
CA VAL A 71 12.69 -4.50 -1.15
C VAL A 71 12.02 -5.39 -0.10
N LYS A 72 10.96 -4.91 0.56
CA LYS A 72 10.24 -5.64 1.62
C LYS A 72 8.80 -5.16 1.71
N MET A 73 7.88 -6.11 1.86
CA MET A 73 6.47 -5.86 2.17
C MET A 73 6.02 -6.75 3.33
N THR A 74 5.17 -6.25 4.20
CA THR A 74 4.47 -7.03 5.24
C THR A 74 2.97 -6.92 4.97
N SER A 75 2.31 -8.06 4.76
CA SER A 75 0.87 -8.12 4.55
C SER A 75 0.19 -8.67 5.81
N TYR A 76 -0.86 -7.98 6.26
CA TYR A 76 -1.77 -8.43 7.29
C TYR A 76 -3.12 -8.67 6.64
N VAL A 77 -3.65 -9.89 6.80
CA VAL A 77 -4.94 -10.29 6.22
C VAL A 77 -5.87 -10.76 7.34
N THR A 78 -7.16 -10.57 7.14
CA THR A 78 -8.20 -11.00 8.09
C THR A 78 -8.75 -12.39 7.78
N ASP A 79 -8.49 -12.90 6.56
CA ASP A 79 -8.83 -14.25 6.13
C ASP A 79 -7.58 -14.98 5.64
N LEU A 80 -7.36 -16.19 6.17
CA LEU A 80 -6.24 -17.07 5.83
C LEU A 80 -6.69 -18.29 5.01
N SER A 81 -7.93 -18.29 4.51
CA SER A 81 -8.43 -19.32 3.60
C SER A 81 -7.63 -19.39 2.31
N GLU A 82 -7.61 -20.56 1.67
CA GLU A 82 -6.83 -20.77 0.45
C GLU A 82 -7.38 -19.96 -0.73
N SER A 83 -8.69 -19.70 -0.74
CA SER A 83 -9.32 -18.80 -1.70
C SER A 83 -8.81 -17.36 -1.52
N ALA A 84 -8.82 -16.83 -0.29
CA ALA A 84 -8.31 -15.49 0.01
C ALA A 84 -6.82 -15.36 -0.35
N LYS A 85 -6.00 -16.35 0.04
CA LYS A 85 -4.58 -16.39 -0.33
C LYS A 85 -4.38 -16.36 -1.84
N SER A 86 -5.09 -17.21 -2.59
CA SER A 86 -4.99 -17.24 -4.07
C SER A 86 -5.31 -15.88 -4.66
N GLN A 87 -6.43 -15.26 -4.26
CA GLN A 87 -6.84 -13.94 -4.75
C GLN A 87 -5.76 -12.88 -4.51
N THR A 88 -5.17 -12.83 -3.31
CA THR A 88 -4.07 -11.88 -3.04
C THR A 88 -2.83 -12.17 -3.87
N GLN A 89 -2.51 -13.45 -4.09
CA GLN A 89 -1.33 -13.85 -4.84
C GLN A 89 -1.45 -13.56 -6.33
N ASP A 90 -2.62 -13.80 -6.91
CA ASP A 90 -2.90 -13.56 -8.33
C ASP A 90 -2.75 -12.07 -8.65
N ILE A 91 -3.38 -11.19 -7.86
CA ILE A 91 -3.21 -9.74 -8.03
C ILE A 91 -1.74 -9.34 -7.85
N ARG A 92 -1.03 -9.85 -6.85
CA ARG A 92 0.38 -9.48 -6.64
C ARG A 92 1.28 -9.81 -7.83
N ARG A 93 1.02 -10.90 -8.58
CA ARG A 93 1.77 -11.26 -9.80
C ARG A 93 1.56 -10.28 -10.95
N GLU A 94 0.49 -9.48 -10.94
CA GLU A 94 0.28 -8.44 -11.95
C GLU A 94 1.18 -7.22 -11.72
N TYR A 95 1.66 -7.02 -10.48
CA TYR A 95 2.43 -5.85 -10.06
C TYR A 95 3.93 -6.12 -9.83
N PHE A 96 4.30 -7.39 -9.64
CA PHE A 96 5.66 -7.87 -9.37
C PHE A 96 6.01 -9.02 -10.29
#